data_AF-A0A517MQM5-F1
#
_entry.id   AF-A0A517MQM5-F1
#
_cell.length_a   1.000
_cell.length_b   1.000
_cell.length_c   1.000
_cell.angle_alpha   90.00
_cell.angle_beta   90.00
_cell.angle_gamma   90.00
#
_symmetry.space_group_name_H-M   'P 1'
#
loop_
_entity.id
_entity.type
_entity.pdbx_description
1 polymer ?
#
loop_
_entity_poly.entity_id
_entity_poly.type
_entity_poly.pdbx_seq_one_letter_code
_entity_poly.pdbx_strand_id
1 'polypeptide(L)'
;MLTSEKNRLQQTTNTLVRNTIKAVCDTLKEQVGELDQCLQRTIEETPAWRDQENLLRSVPGVGPQTALALLVELPELGSCSRQQIAALVGVAPINRDSGAYRGRRTTWGGRASVRSALYMATLVATRYNPVIRAHYEHLQRIGKRKKVALVACMRKLLCMLNAILRDQTPWRNSP
;
A
#
# COMPACT_ATOMS: atom_id res chain seq x y z
N MET A 1 -9.20 15.66 -3.28
CA MET A 1 -9.51 16.94 -3.95
C MET A 1 -8.76 17.10 -5.28
N LEU A 2 -7.42 16.94 -5.32
CA LEU A 2 -6.64 17.10 -6.57
C LEU A 2 -7.13 16.27 -7.76
N THR A 3 -7.49 14.99 -7.56
CA THR A 3 -8.03 14.15 -8.64
C THR A 3 -9.35 14.70 -9.20
N SER A 4 -10.22 15.22 -8.34
CA SER A 4 -11.48 15.86 -8.77
C SER A 4 -11.21 17.08 -9.63
N GLU A 5 -10.28 17.94 -9.21
CA GLU A 5 -9.91 19.15 -9.97
C GLU A 5 -9.23 18.82 -11.30
N LYS A 6 -8.38 17.78 -11.34
CA LYS A 6 -7.81 17.28 -12.60
C LYS A 6 -8.89 16.79 -13.57
N ASN A 7 -9.90 16.08 -13.06
CA ASN A 7 -11.02 15.62 -13.88
C ASN A 7 -11.83 16.81 -14.42
N ARG A 8 -12.11 17.81 -13.58
CA ARG A 8 -12.79 19.06 -13.99
C ARG A 8 -11.99 19.83 -15.05
N LEU A 9 -10.67 19.91 -14.89
CA LEU A 9 -9.78 20.56 -15.85
C LEU A 9 -9.85 19.90 -17.22
N GLN A 10 -9.94 18.56 -17.27
CA GLN A 10 -10.06 17.81 -18.52
C GLN A 10 -11.40 18.05 -19.22
N GLN A 11 -12.48 18.24 -18.47
CA GLN A 11 -13.83 18.43 -19.00
C GLN A 11 -14.13 19.88 -19.43
N THR A 12 -13.37 20.85 -18.94
CA THR A 12 -13.63 22.27 -19.18
C THR A 12 -12.98 22.77 -20.48
N THR A 13 -13.74 23.43 -21.33
CA THR A 13 -13.27 24.03 -22.60
C THR A 13 -12.98 25.54 -22.48
N ASN A 14 -13.64 26.25 -21.56
CA ASN A 14 -13.44 27.68 -21.35
C ASN A 14 -12.03 27.97 -20.80
N THR A 15 -11.25 28.80 -21.51
CA THR A 15 -9.85 29.11 -21.20
C THR A 15 -9.66 29.77 -19.82
N LEU A 16 -10.53 30.71 -19.45
CA LEU A 16 -10.43 31.42 -18.18
C LEU A 16 -10.67 30.46 -17.00
N VAL A 17 -11.71 29.62 -17.10
CA VAL A 17 -12.03 28.61 -16.08
C VAL A 17 -10.95 27.52 -16.00
N ARG A 18 -10.36 27.12 -17.13
CA ARG A 18 -9.21 26.19 -17.12
C ARG A 18 -8.02 26.77 -16.36
N ASN A 19 -7.71 28.05 -16.56
CA ASN A 19 -6.58 28.70 -15.88
C ASN A 19 -6.78 28.76 -14.37
N THR A 20 -7.99 29.04 -13.90
CA THR A 20 -8.30 29.05 -12.45
C THR A 20 -8.22 27.65 -11.85
N ILE A 21 -8.78 26.62 -12.50
CA ILE A 21 -8.67 25.23 -12.02
C ILE A 21 -7.21 24.76 -12.01
N LYS A 22 -6.42 25.16 -13.01
CA LYS A 22 -4.98 24.85 -13.06
C LYS A 22 -4.25 25.46 -11.86
N ALA A 23 -4.51 26.74 -11.55
CA ALA A 23 -3.93 27.39 -10.37
C ALA A 23 -4.25 26.63 -9.08
N VAL A 24 -5.51 26.22 -8.88
CA VAL A 24 -5.91 25.39 -7.73
C VAL A 24 -5.17 24.05 -7.72
N CYS A 25 -5.04 23.38 -8.87
CA CYS A 25 -4.28 22.12 -8.96
C CYS A 25 -2.81 22.32 -8.58
N ASP A 26 -2.20 23.44 -8.97
CA ASP A 26 -0.79 23.72 -8.70
C ASP A 26 -0.58 24.05 -7.22
N THR A 27 -1.45 24.87 -6.60
CA THR A 27 -1.45 25.11 -5.14
C THR A 27 -1.59 23.81 -4.35
N LEU A 28 -2.53 22.93 -4.73
CA LEU A 28 -2.70 21.65 -4.05
C LEU A 28 -1.47 20.73 -4.17
N LYS A 29 -0.76 20.75 -5.29
CA LYS A 29 0.48 19.97 -5.44
C LYS A 29 1.59 20.52 -4.57
N GLU A 30 1.72 21.85 -4.50
CA GLU A 30 2.73 22.52 -3.67
C GLU A 30 2.51 22.19 -2.19
N GLN A 31 1.28 22.36 -1.69
CA GLN A 31 0.92 22.01 -0.31
C GLN A 31 1.18 20.53 0.03
N VAL A 32 0.87 19.61 -0.90
CA VAL A 32 1.20 18.19 -0.72
C VAL A 32 2.72 17.98 -0.64
N GLY A 33 3.49 18.65 -1.50
CA GLY A 33 4.95 18.57 -1.49
C GLY A 33 5.57 19.10 -0.20
N GLU A 34 5.05 20.21 0.34
CA GLU A 34 5.49 20.77 1.63
C GLU A 34 5.21 19.81 2.78
N LEU A 35 4.01 19.21 2.82
CA LEU A 35 3.63 18.23 3.84
C LEU A 35 4.48 16.95 3.74
N ASP A 36 4.72 16.45 2.53
CA ASP A 36 5.58 15.29 2.29
C ASP A 36 7.01 15.54 2.81
N GLN A 37 7.56 16.74 2.58
CA GLN A 37 8.88 17.14 3.11
C GLN A 37 8.88 17.22 4.64
N CYS A 38 7.83 17.78 5.24
CA CYS A 38 7.69 17.87 6.69
C CYS A 38 7.63 16.47 7.34
N LEU A 39 6.86 15.55 6.74
CA LEU A 39 6.78 14.16 7.20
C LEU A 39 8.13 13.45 7.09
N GLN A 40 8.82 13.59 5.95
CA GLN A 40 10.13 12.99 5.74
C GLN A 40 11.15 13.49 6.77
N ARG A 41 11.20 14.81 7.00
CA ARG A 41 12.07 15.41 8.00
C ARG A 41 11.79 14.88 9.40
N THR A 42 10.52 14.73 9.76
CA THR A 42 10.12 14.20 11.07
C THR A 42 10.59 12.75 11.27
N ILE A 43 10.55 11.92 10.22
CA ILE A 43 11.10 10.55 10.24
C ILE A 43 12.61 10.59 10.42
N GLU A 44 13.32 11.44 9.68
CA GLU A 44 14.78 11.53 9.75
C GLU A 44 15.26 11.97 11.13
N GLU A 45 14.56 12.94 11.74
CA GLU A 45 14.82 13.45 13.09
C GLU A 45 14.51 12.43 14.20
N THR A 46 13.71 11.39 13.92
CA THR A 46 13.34 10.34 14.88
C THR A 46 14.07 9.02 14.58
N PRO A 47 15.15 8.66 15.31
CA PRO A 47 15.98 7.49 14.98
C PRO A 47 15.20 6.18 14.83
N ALA A 48 14.26 5.93 15.75
CA ALA A 48 13.44 4.72 15.71
C ALA A 48 12.59 4.61 14.43
N TRP A 49 12.03 5.72 13.93
CA TRP A 49 11.23 5.74 12.71
C TRP A 49 12.10 5.61 11.47
N ARG A 50 13.27 6.26 11.47
CA ARG A 50 14.27 6.14 10.40
C ARG A 50 14.73 4.69 10.22
N ASP A 51 15.03 3.99 11.33
CA ASP A 51 15.46 2.60 11.29
C ASP A 51 14.35 1.67 10.77
N GLN A 52 13.10 1.88 11.22
CA GLN A 52 11.96 1.15 10.70
C GLN A 52 11.71 1.45 9.20
N GLU A 53 11.84 2.71 8.76
CA GLU A 53 11.72 3.09 7.36
C GLU A 53 12.77 2.38 6.50
N ASN A 54 14.03 2.37 6.95
CA ASN A 54 15.14 1.68 6.28
C ASN A 54 14.88 0.17 6.14
N LEU A 55 14.39 -0.46 7.21
CA LEU A 55 14.00 -1.87 7.19
C LEU A 55 12.87 -2.13 6.18
N LEU A 56 11.82 -1.31 6.16
CA LEU A 56 10.71 -1.46 5.21
C LEU A 56 11.19 -1.26 3.77
N ARG A 57 12.01 -0.24 3.52
CA ARG A 57 12.54 0.09 2.18
C ARG A 57 13.58 -0.90 1.67
N SER A 58 14.13 -1.75 2.53
CA SER A 58 14.99 -2.86 2.10
C SER A 58 14.23 -3.90 1.26
N VAL A 59 12.90 -3.96 1.34
CA VAL A 59 12.06 -4.89 0.56
C VAL A 59 11.84 -4.35 -0.86
N PRO A 60 12.24 -5.07 -1.92
CA PRO A 60 11.98 -4.65 -3.29
C PRO A 60 10.47 -4.46 -3.53
N GLY A 61 10.11 -3.28 -4.03
CA GLY A 61 8.72 -2.87 -4.25
C GLY A 61 8.16 -1.93 -3.18
N VAL A 62 8.81 -1.77 -2.04
CA VAL A 62 8.42 -0.78 -1.02
C VAL A 62 9.21 0.52 -1.21
N GLY A 63 8.53 1.57 -1.65
CA GLY A 63 9.08 2.91 -1.78
C GLY A 63 8.83 3.81 -0.56
N PRO A 64 9.39 5.03 -0.53
CA PRO A 64 9.30 5.94 0.62
C PRO A 64 7.85 6.26 1.00
N GLN A 65 6.97 6.55 0.04
CA GLN A 65 5.57 6.86 0.33
C GLN A 65 4.82 5.66 0.94
N THR A 66 5.16 4.43 0.51
CA THR A 66 4.54 3.23 1.10
C THR A 66 5.07 2.97 2.51
N ALA A 67 6.37 3.14 2.71
CA ALA A 67 6.99 3.00 4.04
C ALA A 67 6.38 4.01 5.02
N LEU A 68 6.33 5.29 4.64
CA LEU A 68 5.68 6.36 5.41
C LEU A 68 4.22 6.04 5.75
N ALA A 69 3.42 5.65 4.74
CA ALA A 69 2.01 5.28 4.97
C ALA A 69 1.86 4.12 5.95
N LEU A 70 2.75 3.12 5.91
CA LEU A 70 2.75 2.01 6.86
C LEU A 70 3.17 2.44 8.27
N LEU A 71 4.19 3.27 8.40
CA LEU A 71 4.66 3.75 9.71
C LEU A 71 3.61 4.62 10.40
N VAL A 72 2.96 5.52 9.66
CA VAL A 72 2.00 6.47 10.21
C VAL A 72 0.64 5.82 10.45
N GLU A 73 0.14 5.05 9.49
CA GLU A 73 -1.24 4.55 9.54
C GLU A 73 -1.34 3.08 9.99
N LEU A 74 -0.22 2.42 10.33
CA LEU A 74 -0.20 1.03 10.82
C LEU A 74 0.82 0.83 11.96
N PRO A 75 0.65 1.49 13.12
CA PRO A 75 1.55 1.38 14.27
C PRO A 75 1.65 -0.04 14.86
N GLU A 76 0.70 -0.92 14.54
CA GLU A 76 0.68 -2.32 14.98
C GLU A 76 1.59 -3.24 14.14
N LEU A 77 2.22 -2.71 13.09
CA LEU A 77 3.11 -3.47 12.22
C LEU A 77 4.36 -3.90 12.99
N GLY A 78 4.57 -5.22 13.09
CA GLY A 78 5.66 -5.81 13.88
C GLY A 78 5.22 -6.40 15.22
N SER A 79 4.07 -5.99 15.76
CA SER A 79 3.54 -6.53 17.03
C SER A 79 2.37 -7.50 16.83
N CYS A 80 1.64 -7.38 15.72
CA CYS A 80 0.49 -8.23 15.41
C CYS A 80 0.87 -9.61 14.84
N SER A 81 -0.02 -10.59 15.05
CA SER A 81 0.03 -11.84 14.29
C SER A 81 -0.27 -11.63 12.79
N ARG A 82 0.14 -12.59 11.96
CA ARG A 82 -0.11 -12.60 10.51
C ARG A 82 -1.60 -12.51 10.16
N GLN A 83 -2.48 -13.03 11.02
CA GLN A 83 -3.93 -13.01 10.84
C GLN A 83 -4.51 -11.65 11.24
N GLN A 84 -4.10 -11.11 12.39
CA GLN A 84 -4.58 -9.81 12.88
C GLN A 84 -4.21 -8.68 11.92
N ILE A 85 -2.95 -8.62 11.48
CA ILE A 85 -2.50 -7.54 10.58
C ILE A 85 -3.21 -7.61 9.22
N ALA A 86 -3.44 -8.83 8.69
CA ALA A 86 -4.18 -9.02 7.45
C ALA A 86 -5.65 -8.61 7.55
N ALA A 87 -6.27 -8.81 8.72
CA ALA A 87 -7.64 -8.37 8.99
C ALA A 87 -7.71 -6.85 9.15
N LEU A 88 -6.80 -6.24 9.92
CA LEU A 88 -6.72 -4.79 10.14
C LEU A 88 -6.59 -4.01 8.83
N VAL A 89 -5.75 -4.47 7.92
CA VAL A 89 -5.54 -3.83 6.61
C VAL A 89 -6.69 -4.17 5.62
N GLY A 90 -7.50 -5.19 5.89
CA GLY A 90 -8.60 -5.60 5.02
C GLY A 90 -8.14 -6.40 3.79
N VAL A 91 -7.13 -7.26 3.97
CA VAL A 91 -6.59 -8.18 2.93
C VAL A 91 -6.84 -9.66 3.26
N ALA A 92 -7.40 -9.96 4.43
CA ALA A 92 -7.91 -11.28 4.77
C ALA A 92 -9.26 -11.55 4.08
N PRO A 93 -9.44 -12.68 3.36
CA PRO A 93 -10.74 -13.06 2.81
C PRO A 93 -11.73 -13.38 3.93
N ILE A 94 -12.91 -12.75 3.90
CA ILE A 94 -13.99 -12.95 4.87
C ILE A 94 -15.11 -13.78 4.23
N ASN A 95 -15.76 -14.62 5.03
CA ASN A 95 -16.94 -15.39 4.64
C ASN A 95 -18.16 -14.49 4.42
N ARG A 96 -19.04 -14.89 3.50
CA ARG A 96 -20.33 -14.24 3.25
C ARG A 96 -21.39 -15.33 3.22
N ASP A 97 -21.62 -15.92 4.38
CA ASP A 97 -22.47 -17.10 4.53
C ASP A 97 -23.69 -16.74 5.39
N SER A 98 -24.86 -17.31 5.08
CA SER A 98 -26.09 -17.10 5.84
C SER A 98 -26.99 -18.34 5.79
N GLY A 99 -27.24 -19.01 6.91
CA GLY A 99 -27.96 -20.29 6.92
C GLY A 99 -27.32 -21.29 5.96
N ALA A 100 -28.09 -21.76 4.96
CA ALA A 100 -27.60 -22.66 3.91
C ALA A 100 -26.78 -21.96 2.80
N TYR A 101 -26.79 -20.63 2.72
CA TYR A 101 -26.06 -19.88 1.70
C TYR A 101 -24.54 -19.87 1.97
N ARG A 102 -23.77 -20.23 0.95
CA ARG A 102 -22.29 -20.15 0.93
C ARG A 102 -21.84 -19.15 -0.14
N GLY A 103 -21.44 -17.96 0.28
CA GLY A 103 -21.04 -16.90 -0.62
C GLY A 103 -19.58 -16.98 -1.04
N ARG A 104 -19.23 -16.21 -2.08
CA ARG A 104 -17.83 -16.02 -2.47
C ARG A 104 -17.10 -15.21 -1.39
N ARG A 105 -15.99 -15.76 -0.88
CA ARG A 105 -15.11 -15.05 0.05
C ARG A 105 -14.45 -13.87 -0.63
N THR A 106 -14.52 -12.71 0.00
CA THR A 106 -13.98 -11.44 -0.50
C THR A 106 -13.28 -10.68 0.61
N THR A 107 -12.34 -9.82 0.24
CA THR A 107 -11.72 -8.86 1.15
C THR A 107 -12.57 -7.60 1.20
N TRP A 108 -12.95 -7.14 2.40
CA TRP A 108 -13.67 -5.89 2.62
C TRP A 108 -13.28 -5.29 3.97
N GLY A 109 -13.67 -4.04 4.21
CA GLY A 109 -13.29 -3.28 5.41
C GLY A 109 -11.80 -2.95 5.48
N GLY A 110 -11.32 -2.75 6.71
CA GLY A 110 -9.94 -2.45 7.04
C GLY A 110 -9.49 -1.02 6.70
N ARG A 111 -8.19 -0.76 6.87
CA ARG A 111 -7.55 0.54 6.57
C ARG A 111 -7.33 0.69 5.06
N ALA A 112 -8.29 1.34 4.39
CA ALA A 112 -8.32 1.46 2.93
C ALA A 112 -7.13 2.23 2.34
N SER A 113 -6.64 3.25 3.03
CA SER A 113 -5.45 4.03 2.68
C SER A 113 -4.19 3.17 2.68
N VAL A 114 -3.92 2.46 3.79
CA VAL A 114 -2.83 1.46 3.90
C VAL A 114 -2.92 0.40 2.79
N ARG A 115 -4.11 -0.15 2.56
CA ARG A 115 -4.32 -1.14 1.50
C ARG A 115 -4.05 -0.58 0.10
N SER A 116 -4.33 0.69 -0.14
CA SER A 116 -4.06 1.36 -1.42
C SER A 116 -2.55 1.54 -1.63
N ALA A 117 -1.82 1.96 -0.59
CA ALA A 117 -0.36 2.05 -0.63
C ALA A 117 0.28 0.67 -0.86
N LEU A 118 -0.16 -0.35 -0.11
CA LEU A 118 0.31 -1.73 -0.28
C LEU A 118 -0.01 -2.30 -1.66
N TYR A 119 -1.15 -1.94 -2.26
CA TYR A 119 -1.48 -2.38 -3.62
C TYR A 119 -0.45 -1.84 -4.63
N MET A 120 -0.09 -0.55 -4.54
CA MET A 120 0.93 0.05 -5.40
C MET A 120 2.30 -0.59 -5.21
N ALA A 121 2.71 -0.82 -3.96
CA ALA A 121 3.95 -1.55 -3.67
C ALA A 121 3.93 -2.99 -4.21
N THR A 122 2.79 -3.68 -4.09
CA THR A 122 2.62 -5.05 -4.59
C THR A 122 2.75 -5.12 -6.11
N LEU A 123 2.22 -4.14 -6.86
CA LEU A 123 2.40 -4.09 -8.32
C LEU A 123 3.88 -4.08 -8.71
N VAL A 124 4.70 -3.29 -8.00
CA VAL A 124 6.15 -3.22 -8.22
C VAL A 124 6.82 -4.51 -7.74
N ALA A 125 6.46 -5.00 -6.55
CA ALA A 125 7.01 -6.23 -5.98
C ALA A 125 6.77 -7.46 -6.88
N THR A 126 5.63 -7.55 -7.56
CA THR A 126 5.38 -8.67 -8.51
C THR A 126 6.34 -8.70 -9.70
N ARG A 127 7.05 -7.60 -9.97
CA ARG A 127 8.05 -7.50 -11.05
C ARG A 127 9.47 -7.69 -10.53
N TYR A 128 9.79 -7.07 -9.39
CA TYR A 128 11.18 -6.93 -8.92
C TYR A 128 11.50 -7.73 -7.65
N ASN A 129 10.51 -8.13 -6.85
CA ASN A 129 10.73 -8.96 -5.68
C ASN A 129 10.60 -10.45 -6.07
N PRO A 130 11.68 -11.25 -6.02
CA PRO A 130 11.66 -12.63 -6.50
C PRO A 130 10.64 -13.51 -5.76
N VAL A 131 10.48 -13.32 -4.45
CA VAL A 131 9.56 -14.11 -3.61
C VAL A 131 8.09 -13.80 -3.93
N ILE A 132 7.77 -12.52 -4.17
CA ILE A 132 6.41 -12.10 -4.56
C ILE A 132 6.13 -12.47 -6.01
N ARG A 133 7.08 -12.26 -6.91
CA ARG A 133 6.97 -12.61 -8.33
C ARG A 133 6.68 -14.10 -8.51
N ALA A 134 7.47 -14.97 -7.88
CA ALA A 134 7.26 -16.42 -7.95
C ALA A 134 5.87 -16.82 -7.42
N HIS A 135 5.41 -16.19 -6.33
CA HIS A 135 4.06 -16.43 -5.80
C HIS A 135 2.97 -15.96 -6.78
N TYR A 136 3.13 -14.79 -7.39
CA TYR A 136 2.19 -14.25 -8.36
C TYR A 136 2.09 -15.11 -9.62
N GLU A 137 3.23 -15.52 -10.17
CA GLU A 137 3.32 -16.41 -11.35
C GLU A 137 2.71 -17.78 -11.05
N HIS A 138 2.99 -18.36 -9.88
CA HIS A 138 2.36 -19.60 -9.43
C HIS A 138 0.82 -19.47 -9.39
N LEU A 139 0.29 -18.41 -8.79
CA LEU A 139 -1.16 -18.19 -8.69
C LEU A 139 -1.81 -18.01 -10.06
N GLN A 140 -1.13 -17.33 -10.99
CA GLN A 140 -1.61 -17.21 -12.37
C GLN A 140 -1.61 -18.56 -13.09
N ARG A 141 -0.57 -19.39 -12.92
CA ARG A 141 -0.46 -20.71 -13.54
C ARG A 141 -1.57 -21.66 -13.10
N ILE A 142 -2.00 -21.59 -11.84
CA ILE A 142 -3.15 -22.38 -11.34
C ILE A 142 -4.51 -21.74 -11.69
N GLY A 143 -4.55 -20.74 -12.58
CA GLY A 143 -5.77 -20.14 -13.11
C GLY A 143 -6.44 -19.10 -12.22
N LYS A 144 -5.76 -18.53 -11.19
CA LYS A 144 -6.36 -17.45 -10.40
C LYS A 144 -6.47 -16.18 -11.25
N ARG A 145 -7.60 -15.48 -11.12
CA ARG A 145 -7.80 -14.15 -11.73
C ARG A 145 -6.70 -13.19 -11.24
N LYS A 146 -6.14 -12.37 -12.15
CA LYS A 146 -5.03 -11.45 -11.86
C LYS A 146 -5.22 -10.60 -10.59
N LYS A 147 -6.39 -9.96 -10.43
CA LYS A 147 -6.70 -9.17 -9.21
C LYS A 147 -6.72 -10.02 -7.92
N VAL A 148 -7.17 -11.27 -7.98
CA VAL A 148 -7.15 -12.17 -6.82
C VAL A 148 -5.71 -12.56 -6.47
N ALA A 149 -4.89 -12.84 -7.49
CA ALA A 149 -3.48 -13.14 -7.30
C ALA A 149 -2.72 -11.93 -6.70
N LEU A 150 -3.01 -10.71 -7.14
CA LEU A 150 -2.45 -9.48 -6.56
C LEU A 150 -2.83 -9.30 -5.09
N VAL A 151 -4.10 -9.52 -4.72
CA VAL A 151 -4.51 -9.41 -3.30
C VAL A 151 -3.83 -10.47 -2.43
N ALA A 152 -3.64 -11.68 -2.94
CA ALA A 152 -2.88 -12.72 -2.24
C ALA A 152 -1.39 -12.33 -2.08
N CYS A 153 -0.78 -11.75 -3.11
CA CYS A 153 0.58 -11.21 -3.06
C CYS A 153 0.69 -10.05 -2.07
N MET A 154 -0.31 -9.18 -2.01
CA MET A 154 -0.37 -8.07 -1.06
C MET A 154 -0.41 -8.58 0.39
N ARG A 155 -1.19 -9.62 0.67
CA ARG A 155 -1.16 -10.30 1.98
C ARG A 155 0.21 -10.90 2.28
N LYS A 156 0.85 -11.55 1.30
CA LYS A 156 2.21 -12.11 1.47
C LYS A 156 3.23 -11.00 1.76
N LEU A 157 3.19 -9.89 1.04
CA LEU A 157 4.04 -8.72 1.24
C LEU A 157 3.85 -8.13 2.64
N LEU A 158 2.60 -7.89 3.05
CA LEU A 158 2.28 -7.38 4.39
C LEU A 158 2.81 -8.29 5.50
N CYS A 159 2.64 -9.61 5.38
CA CYS A 159 3.19 -10.56 6.35
C CYS A 159 4.72 -10.51 6.43
N MET A 160 5.41 -10.30 5.30
CA MET A 160 6.87 -10.14 5.29
C MET A 160 7.29 -8.84 5.97
N LEU A 161 6.64 -7.72 5.68
CA LEU A 161 6.92 -6.43 6.32
C LEU A 161 6.69 -6.49 7.83
N ASN A 162 5.61 -7.17 8.26
CA ASN A 162 5.34 -7.41 9.67
C ASN A 162 6.42 -8.26 10.34
N ALA A 163 6.97 -9.27 9.66
CA ALA A 163 8.07 -10.07 10.20
C ALA A 163 9.38 -9.27 10.27
N ILE A 164 9.69 -8.47 9.24
CA ILE A 164 10.89 -7.62 9.20
C ILE A 164 10.93 -6.64 10.38
N LEU A 165 9.82 -5.96 10.67
CA LEU A 165 9.77 -5.05 11.82
C LEU A 165 9.72 -5.77 13.17
N ARG A 166 9.13 -6.97 13.24
CA ARG A 166 9.17 -7.78 14.47
C ARG A 166 10.58 -8.25 14.78
N ASP A 167 11.28 -8.76 13.77
CA ASP A 167 12.57 -9.43 13.91
C ASP A 167 13.75 -8.45 13.76
N GLN A 168 13.48 -7.18 13.44
CA GLN A 168 14.47 -6.12 13.23
C GLN A 168 15.59 -6.53 12.26
N THR A 169 15.23 -7.29 11.23
CA THR A 169 16.16 -7.80 10.22
C THR A 169 15.80 -7.29 8.84
N PRO A 170 16.76 -6.74 8.07
CA PRO A 170 16.49 -6.26 6.73
C PRO A 170 16.10 -7.43 5.83
N TRP A 171 15.40 -7.11 4.74
CA TRP A 171 15.01 -8.10 3.75
C TRP A 171 16.22 -8.89 3.24
N ARG A 172 16.09 -10.21 3.28
CA ARG A 172 17.04 -11.14 2.67
C ARG A 172 16.30 -11.91 1.60
N ASN A 173 16.99 -12.13 0.48
CA ASN A 173 16.50 -13.02 -0.56
C ASN A 173 16.67 -14.47 -0.09
N SER A 174 15.83 -14.91 0.85
CA SER A 174 15.79 -16.30 1.26
C SER A 174 14.94 -17.08 0.26
N PRO A 175 15.51 -18.09 -0.44
CA PRO A 175 14.75 -18.98 -1.32
C PRO A 175 13.69 -19.79 -0.56
#